data_AF-A0A0W0S9V4-F1
#
_entry.id   AF-A0A0W0S9V4-F1
#
_cell.length_a   1.000
_cell.length_b   1.000
_cell.length_c   1.000
_cell.angle_alpha   90.00
_cell.angle_beta   90.00
_cell.angle_gamma   90.00
#
_symmetry.space_group_name_H-M   'P 1'
#
loop_
_entity.id
_entity.type
_entity.pdbx_description
1 polymer ?
#
loop_
_entity_poly.entity_id
_entity_poly.type
_entity_poly.pdbx_seq_one_letter_code
_entity_poly.pdbx_strand_id
1 'polypeptide(L)'
;MIVGVKDTKTQEQLVLATFGRKGFFGTLLSTENMPKKSQSLIEMQAFTISVNQYADLIKFLAKMKKNRRSNAASFAVPTAWIEAGQEYGEQVSFTWLNSNKKIEDLSEPRSDQGNDSGYEPDKIKQGISLDTNCRTTAKYITQTTMGVDSLPNVSSLFFTSLPFKAKLCDGKIKEKLFIYPPPLPVHQNPEDKAQWDILKKMYARMDKIAKSASGKNMDSSHEKFDLIKTLYQEQYNKLTQGKQSINDLLGDIQRYISEGANATIIDRPRRFAFFKTSTRKMFEQIQKENPFQDDASKVNS
;
A
#
# COMPACT_ATOMS: atom_id res chain seq x y z
N MET A 1 -1.37 -8.49 -10.99
CA MET A 1 -1.12 -7.97 -9.63
C MET A 1 -0.12 -8.91 -8.95
N ILE A 2 0.68 -8.40 -8.03
CA ILE A 2 1.60 -9.18 -7.21
C ILE A 2 1.29 -8.83 -5.76
N VAL A 3 1.20 -9.83 -4.89
CA VAL A 3 1.21 -9.62 -3.44
C VAL A 3 2.53 -10.12 -2.90
N GLY A 4 3.14 -9.35 -2.02
CA GLY A 4 4.40 -9.70 -1.41
C GLY A 4 4.51 -9.18 0.02
N VAL A 5 5.54 -9.64 0.71
CA VAL A 5 5.90 -9.21 2.05
C VAL A 5 7.32 -8.71 2.07
N LYS A 6 7.61 -7.85 3.04
CA LYS A 6 8.94 -7.33 3.31
C LYS A 6 9.41 -7.89 4.64
N ASP A 7 10.53 -8.60 4.63
CA ASP A 7 11.20 -9.06 5.84
C ASP A 7 11.75 -7.85 6.62
N THR A 8 11.42 -7.74 7.90
CA THR A 8 11.83 -6.60 8.73
C THR A 8 13.31 -6.63 9.09
N LYS A 9 13.93 -7.81 9.17
CA LYS A 9 15.35 -8.00 9.50
C LYS A 9 16.22 -7.85 8.26
N THR A 10 15.91 -8.59 7.21
CA THR A 10 16.74 -8.63 5.98
C THR A 10 16.39 -7.55 4.98
N GLN A 11 15.22 -6.91 5.13
CA GLN A 11 14.64 -5.96 4.17
C GLN A 11 14.34 -6.58 2.80
N GLU A 12 14.46 -7.90 2.66
CA GLU A 12 14.12 -8.62 1.44
C GLU A 12 12.62 -8.54 1.16
N GLN A 13 12.26 -8.44 -0.12
CA GLN A 13 10.88 -8.33 -0.58
C GLN A 13 10.54 -9.59 -1.36
N LEU A 14 9.64 -10.40 -0.79
CA LEU A 14 9.26 -11.73 -1.25
C LEU A 14 7.86 -11.70 -1.84
N VAL A 15 7.68 -12.37 -2.98
CA VAL A 15 6.36 -12.53 -3.61
C VAL A 15 5.62 -13.70 -2.96
N LEU A 16 4.41 -13.43 -2.44
CA LEU A 16 3.51 -14.41 -1.85
C LEU A 16 2.38 -14.85 -2.78
N ALA A 17 2.00 -14.01 -3.74
CA ALA A 17 0.97 -14.35 -4.72
C ALA A 17 1.20 -13.63 -6.04
N THR A 18 0.89 -14.31 -7.13
CA THR A 18 0.85 -13.73 -8.47
C THR A 18 -0.47 -14.06 -9.14
N PHE A 19 -0.91 -13.15 -10.03
CA PHE A 19 -2.15 -13.31 -10.78
C PHE A 19 -1.87 -13.14 -12.28
N GLY A 20 -2.12 -14.16 -13.11
CA GLY A 20 -1.95 -14.09 -14.58
C GLY A 20 -2.06 -15.42 -15.34
N ARG A 21 -2.13 -15.35 -16.69
CA ARG A 21 -2.26 -16.50 -17.62
C ARG A 21 -1.04 -17.43 -17.56
N LYS A 22 -1.27 -18.75 -17.54
CA LYS A 22 -0.30 -19.73 -18.08
C LYS A 22 -0.42 -19.73 -19.61
N GLY A 23 0.52 -19.13 -20.34
CA GLY A 23 0.48 -19.03 -21.80
C GLY A 23 1.85 -18.95 -22.47
N PHE A 24 1.95 -19.50 -23.69
CA PHE A 24 3.17 -19.95 -24.38
C PHE A 24 4.23 -18.86 -24.72
N PHE A 25 3.89 -17.57 -24.75
CA PHE A 25 4.82 -16.46 -25.02
C PHE A 25 4.38 -15.13 -24.36
N GLY A 26 4.33 -15.05 -23.02
CA GLY A 26 4.10 -13.76 -22.36
C GLY A 26 3.84 -13.84 -20.86
N THR A 27 4.80 -13.32 -20.09
CA THR A 27 4.87 -13.22 -18.62
C THR A 27 4.59 -14.52 -17.82
N LEU A 28 5.58 -15.41 -17.85
CA LEU A 28 5.74 -16.53 -16.91
C LEU A 28 6.10 -16.01 -15.51
N LEU A 29 5.12 -15.99 -14.61
CA LEU A 29 5.36 -15.94 -13.17
C LEU A 29 4.36 -16.86 -12.46
N SER A 30 4.45 -18.17 -12.73
CA SER A 30 3.88 -19.19 -11.84
C SER A 30 4.91 -19.56 -10.77
N THR A 31 4.45 -20.00 -9.60
CA THR A 31 5.30 -20.43 -8.48
C THR A 31 6.37 -21.47 -8.84
N GLU A 32 6.07 -22.39 -9.77
CA GLU A 32 7.04 -23.41 -10.23
C GLU A 32 8.06 -22.89 -11.25
N ASN A 33 7.77 -21.80 -11.94
CA ASN A 33 8.56 -21.25 -13.04
C ASN A 33 8.72 -19.73 -12.92
N MET A 34 8.96 -19.24 -11.69
CA MET A 34 9.64 -17.96 -11.58
C MET A 34 10.93 -18.08 -12.36
N PRO A 35 11.26 -17.12 -13.23
CA PRO A 35 12.44 -17.23 -14.06
C PRO A 35 13.65 -17.37 -13.16
N LYS A 36 14.19 -18.59 -13.07
CA LYS A 36 15.33 -18.95 -12.22
C LYS A 36 16.63 -18.26 -12.68
N LYS A 37 16.58 -17.55 -13.81
CA LYS A 37 17.72 -16.91 -14.48
C LYS A 37 17.40 -15.58 -15.18
N SER A 38 16.16 -15.34 -15.66
CA SER A 38 15.85 -14.10 -16.40
C SER A 38 15.22 -13.01 -15.52
N GLN A 39 15.95 -11.91 -15.36
CA GLN A 39 15.43 -10.70 -14.70
C GLN A 39 14.28 -10.14 -15.54
N SER A 40 13.08 -10.12 -14.98
CA SER A 40 11.93 -9.46 -15.62
C SER A 40 11.79 -8.06 -15.07
N LEU A 41 11.83 -7.06 -15.95
CA LEU A 41 11.51 -5.68 -15.58
C LEU A 41 9.99 -5.51 -15.58
N ILE A 42 9.43 -5.10 -14.45
CA ILE A 42 8.01 -4.86 -14.29
C ILE A 42 7.78 -3.42 -13.85
N GLU A 43 6.75 -2.79 -14.41
CA GLU A 43 6.27 -1.51 -13.88
C GLU A 43 5.27 -1.77 -12.75
N MET A 44 5.37 -1.02 -11.66
CA MET A 44 4.54 -1.26 -10.48
C MET A 44 4.25 0.00 -9.67
N GLN A 45 3.21 -0.10 -8.84
CA GLN A 45 2.94 0.75 -7.70
C GLN A 45 2.51 -0.17 -6.56
N ALA A 46 3.17 -0.07 -5.42
CA ALA A 46 2.96 -0.95 -4.29
C ALA A 46 2.21 -0.21 -3.18
N PHE A 47 1.29 -0.90 -2.52
CA PHE A 47 0.51 -0.38 -1.41
C PHE A 47 0.62 -1.34 -0.22
N THR A 48 0.62 -0.80 0.99
CA THR A 48 0.46 -1.59 2.22
C THR A 48 -0.99 -2.09 2.31
N ILE A 49 -1.16 -3.36 2.71
CA ILE A 49 -2.45 -3.93 3.10
C ILE A 49 -2.34 -4.53 4.51
N SER A 50 -3.45 -4.57 5.25
CA SER A 50 -3.51 -5.23 6.56
C SER A 50 -3.59 -6.75 6.41
N VAL A 51 -3.36 -7.47 7.52
CA VAL A 51 -3.51 -8.93 7.58
C VAL A 51 -4.96 -9.33 7.26
N ASN A 52 -5.93 -8.58 7.75
CA ASN A 52 -7.35 -8.81 7.46
C ASN A 52 -7.67 -8.59 5.98
N GLN A 53 -7.15 -7.51 5.38
CA GLN A 53 -7.31 -7.27 3.93
C GLN A 53 -6.68 -8.40 3.10
N TYR A 54 -5.54 -8.95 3.55
CA TYR A 54 -4.96 -10.12 2.91
C TYR A 54 -5.84 -11.36 3.06
N ALA A 55 -6.41 -11.60 4.25
CA ALA A 55 -7.36 -12.68 4.48
C ALA A 55 -8.60 -12.58 3.59
N ASP A 56 -9.17 -11.39 3.49
CA ASP A 56 -10.35 -11.11 2.65
C ASP A 56 -10.03 -11.36 1.18
N LEU A 57 -8.84 -10.95 0.71
CA LEU A 57 -8.37 -11.27 -0.64
C LEU A 57 -8.29 -12.79 -0.86
N ILE A 58 -7.74 -13.56 0.08
CA ILE A 58 -7.65 -15.02 -0.06
C ILE A 58 -9.04 -15.68 -0.08
N LYS A 59 -9.94 -15.30 0.84
CA LYS A 59 -11.35 -15.78 0.85
C LYS A 59 -12.06 -15.47 -0.47
N PHE A 60 -11.87 -14.25 -0.95
CA PHE A 60 -12.40 -13.79 -2.21
C PHE A 60 -11.94 -14.66 -3.40
N LEU A 61 -10.63 -14.92 -3.48
CA LEU A 61 -10.04 -15.75 -4.53
C LEU A 61 -10.54 -17.20 -4.46
N ALA A 62 -10.76 -17.74 -3.25
CA ALA A 62 -11.37 -19.05 -3.04
C ALA A 62 -12.76 -19.15 -3.67
N LYS A 63 -13.62 -18.18 -3.35
CA LYS A 63 -14.99 -18.09 -3.88
C LYS A 63 -14.99 -18.02 -5.40
N MET A 64 -14.06 -17.24 -5.97
CA MET A 64 -13.89 -17.13 -7.42
C MET A 64 -13.44 -18.43 -8.07
N LYS A 65 -12.50 -19.17 -7.46
CA LYS A 65 -12.02 -20.47 -7.95
C LYS A 65 -13.16 -21.50 -8.01
N LYS A 66 -13.95 -21.60 -6.93
CA LYS A 66 -15.11 -22.49 -6.83
C LYS A 66 -16.16 -22.20 -7.91
N ASN A 67 -16.44 -20.93 -8.16
CA ASN A 67 -17.54 -20.52 -9.05
C ASN A 67 -17.16 -20.44 -10.54
N ARG A 68 -15.88 -20.23 -10.89
CA ARG A 68 -15.47 -19.93 -12.28
C ARG A 68 -14.42 -20.87 -12.89
N ARG A 69 -14.09 -22.01 -12.28
CA ARG A 69 -13.12 -23.02 -12.78
C ARG A 69 -11.78 -22.40 -13.24
N SER A 70 -11.24 -21.48 -12.45
CA SER A 70 -10.00 -20.76 -12.78
C SER A 70 -8.78 -21.41 -12.11
N ASN A 71 -7.71 -21.67 -12.88
CA ASN A 71 -6.53 -22.44 -12.43
C ASN A 71 -5.28 -21.59 -12.11
N ALA A 72 -5.36 -20.26 -12.20
CA ALA A 72 -4.17 -19.39 -12.27
C ALA A 72 -3.69 -18.72 -10.96
N ALA A 73 -4.28 -19.00 -9.79
CA ALA A 73 -3.79 -18.40 -8.54
C ALA A 73 -2.96 -19.41 -7.73
N SER A 74 -1.68 -19.10 -7.57
CA SER A 74 -0.83 -19.68 -6.53
C SER A 74 -0.56 -18.61 -5.49
N PHE A 75 -0.75 -18.94 -4.21
CA PHE A 75 -0.55 -18.00 -3.11
C PHE A 75 -0.07 -18.73 -1.87
N ALA A 76 0.70 -18.03 -1.04
CA ALA A 76 1.10 -18.46 0.28
C ALA A 76 0.20 -17.82 1.34
N VAL A 77 -0.18 -18.59 2.36
CA VAL A 77 -0.99 -18.10 3.49
C VAL A 77 -0.16 -18.13 4.76
N PRO A 78 -0.47 -17.30 5.77
CA PRO A 78 0.12 -17.46 7.10
C PRO A 78 -0.02 -18.91 7.58
N THR A 79 1.06 -19.49 8.09
CA THR A 79 1.08 -20.89 8.55
C THR A 79 0.05 -21.12 9.67
N ALA A 80 -0.16 -20.11 10.53
CA ALA A 80 -1.18 -20.13 11.57
C ALA A 80 -2.62 -20.31 11.05
N TRP A 81 -2.92 -20.01 9.78
CA TRP A 81 -4.25 -20.28 9.20
C TRP A 81 -4.49 -21.76 8.90
N ILE A 82 -3.41 -22.51 8.74
CA ILE A 82 -3.43 -23.94 8.47
C ILE A 82 -3.44 -24.71 9.79
N GLU A 83 -2.70 -24.21 10.78
CA GLU A 83 -2.57 -24.81 12.11
C GLU A 83 -3.64 -24.19 13.03
N ALA A 84 -4.86 -24.74 12.96
CA ALA A 84 -6.00 -24.27 13.72
C ALA A 84 -5.65 -24.07 15.21
N GLY A 85 -5.60 -22.81 15.66
CA GLY A 85 -5.41 -22.44 17.07
C GLY A 85 -4.12 -21.71 17.43
N GLN A 86 -3.20 -21.43 16.50
CA GLN A 86 -2.07 -20.54 16.80
C GLN A 86 -2.45 -19.06 16.64
N GLU A 87 -2.22 -18.28 17.70
CA GLU A 87 -2.17 -16.83 17.59
C GLU A 87 -0.97 -16.39 16.76
N TYR A 88 -1.08 -15.22 16.12
CA TYR A 88 0.07 -14.62 15.47
C TYR A 88 1.12 -14.27 16.52
N GLY A 89 2.27 -14.95 16.48
CA GLY A 89 3.47 -14.47 17.16
C GLY A 89 4.00 -13.18 16.53
N GLU A 90 5.07 -12.62 17.09
CA GLU A 90 5.77 -11.44 16.54
C GLU A 90 6.28 -11.64 15.10
N GLN A 91 6.46 -12.90 14.68
CA GLN A 91 6.90 -13.27 13.35
C GLN A 91 5.81 -14.08 12.62
N VAL A 92 5.44 -13.62 11.43
CA VAL A 92 4.49 -14.32 10.56
C VAL A 92 5.28 -15.16 9.55
N SER A 93 5.10 -16.48 9.60
CA SER A 93 5.61 -17.40 8.57
C SER A 93 4.52 -17.66 7.52
N PHE A 94 4.92 -17.83 6.26
CA PHE A 94 4.01 -18.10 5.16
C PHE A 94 4.28 -19.49 4.57
N THR A 95 3.20 -20.23 4.32
CA THR A 95 3.22 -21.56 3.70
C THR A 95 2.49 -21.52 2.37
N TRP A 96 3.13 -22.00 1.31
CA TRP A 96 2.50 -22.16 -0.01
C TRP A 96 1.42 -23.24 0.05
N LEU A 97 0.20 -22.91 -0.41
CA LEU A 97 -0.82 -23.92 -0.59
C LEU A 97 -0.45 -24.79 -1.81
N ASN A 98 -0.24 -26.08 -1.57
CA ASN A 98 0.00 -27.09 -2.59
C ASN A 98 -1.31 -27.79 -2.98
N SER A 99 -1.25 -28.69 -3.97
CA SER A 99 -2.41 -29.42 -4.50
C SER A 99 -3.24 -30.17 -3.44
N ASN A 100 -2.66 -30.46 -2.27
CA ASN A 100 -3.28 -31.24 -1.22
C ASN A 100 -3.96 -30.39 -0.13
N LYS A 101 -3.76 -29.07 -0.13
CA LYS A 101 -4.41 -28.14 0.81
C LYS A 101 -5.19 -27.11 0.01
N LYS A 102 -6.52 -27.18 0.06
CA LYS A 102 -7.40 -26.24 -0.64
C LYS A 102 -7.63 -25.01 0.23
N ILE A 103 -8.00 -23.87 -0.38
CA ILE A 103 -8.32 -22.67 0.39
C ILE A 103 -9.56 -22.91 1.25
N GLU A 104 -10.45 -23.73 0.73
CA GLU A 104 -11.67 -24.20 1.37
C GLU A 104 -11.41 -24.98 2.67
N ASP A 105 -10.18 -25.48 2.88
CA ASP A 105 -9.77 -26.22 4.07
C ASP A 105 -9.12 -25.31 5.13
N LEU A 106 -8.98 -24.01 4.87
CA LEU A 106 -8.42 -23.06 5.84
C LEU A 106 -9.43 -22.79 6.94
N SER A 107 -8.97 -22.87 8.20
CA SER A 107 -9.70 -22.31 9.34
C SER A 107 -10.02 -20.85 9.02
N GLU A 108 -11.30 -20.46 9.09
CA GLU A 108 -11.67 -19.08 8.82
C GLU A 108 -10.85 -18.16 9.75
N PRO A 109 -10.08 -17.20 9.20
CA PRO A 109 -9.47 -16.19 10.04
C PRO A 109 -10.60 -15.51 10.78
N ARG A 110 -10.47 -15.40 12.12
CA ARG A 110 -11.37 -14.66 13.01
C ARG A 110 -11.53 -13.26 12.44
N SER A 111 -12.53 -13.05 11.59
CA SER A 111 -12.99 -11.72 11.24
C SER A 111 -13.95 -11.34 12.35
N ASP A 112 -13.59 -10.35 13.14
CA ASP A 112 -14.58 -9.63 13.92
C ASP A 112 -15.69 -9.19 12.94
N GLN A 113 -16.92 -9.42 13.36
CA GLN A 113 -18.14 -9.36 12.56
C GLN A 113 -18.18 -8.20 11.55
N GLY A 114 -18.69 -8.49 10.36
CA GLY A 114 -19.49 -7.55 9.59
C GLY A 114 -18.69 -6.56 8.74
N ASN A 115 -18.20 -7.03 7.60
CA ASN A 115 -18.56 -6.41 6.33
C ASN A 115 -18.41 -7.49 5.27
N ASP A 116 -19.55 -7.97 4.76
CA ASP A 116 -19.57 -8.57 3.43
C ASP A 116 -18.89 -7.52 2.54
N SER A 117 -17.65 -7.80 2.10
CA SER A 117 -16.94 -6.90 1.20
C SER A 117 -17.94 -6.61 0.09
N GLY A 118 -18.37 -5.34 -0.09
CA GLY A 118 -19.45 -4.90 -1.00
C GLY A 118 -19.11 -5.15 -2.47
N TYR A 119 -18.75 -6.38 -2.74
CA TYR A 119 -18.14 -6.91 -3.92
C TYR A 119 -19.29 -7.44 -4.76
N GLU A 120 -19.65 -6.68 -5.77
CA GLU A 120 -20.55 -7.14 -6.81
C GLU A 120 -19.72 -7.86 -7.88
N PRO A 121 -19.73 -9.21 -7.93
CA PRO A 121 -19.06 -9.97 -9.00
C PRO A 121 -19.51 -9.54 -10.41
N ASP A 122 -20.67 -8.89 -10.50
CA ASP A 122 -21.32 -8.43 -11.73
C ASP A 122 -20.74 -7.12 -12.28
N LYS A 123 -20.08 -6.29 -11.44
CA LYS A 123 -19.37 -5.08 -11.89
C LYS A 123 -18.11 -5.39 -12.71
N ILE A 124 -17.72 -6.66 -12.77
CA ILE A 124 -16.58 -7.15 -13.53
C ILE A 124 -17.07 -7.60 -14.89
N LYS A 125 -17.33 -6.60 -15.76
CA LYS A 125 -17.97 -6.77 -17.07
C LYS A 125 -17.23 -7.70 -18.05
N GLN A 126 -15.97 -8.07 -17.78
CA GLN A 126 -15.19 -9.03 -18.57
C GLN A 126 -14.90 -10.35 -17.82
N GLY A 127 -15.44 -10.50 -16.62
CA GLY A 127 -15.08 -11.53 -15.67
C GLY A 127 -13.66 -11.36 -15.10
N ILE A 128 -13.46 -11.76 -13.84
CA ILE A 128 -12.09 -12.03 -13.38
C ILE A 128 -11.75 -13.41 -13.92
N SER A 129 -11.19 -13.46 -15.12
CA SER A 129 -10.27 -14.55 -15.40
C SER A 129 -8.99 -14.20 -14.67
N LEU A 130 -8.61 -15.02 -13.68
CA LEU A 130 -7.27 -14.96 -13.07
C LEU A 130 -6.18 -15.21 -14.12
N ASP A 131 -6.58 -15.70 -15.30
CA ASP A 131 -5.78 -15.89 -16.50
C ASP A 131 -5.72 -14.65 -17.41
N THR A 132 -6.39 -13.53 -17.08
CA THR A 132 -6.32 -12.26 -17.84
C THR A 132 -5.70 -11.16 -16.99
N ASN A 133 -4.44 -10.84 -17.27
CA ASN A 133 -3.64 -9.83 -16.57
C ASN A 133 -3.89 -8.40 -17.07
N CYS A 134 -5.10 -8.06 -17.56
CA CYS A 134 -5.33 -6.69 -17.97
C CYS A 134 -5.22 -5.78 -16.75
N ARG A 135 -4.57 -4.62 -16.92
CA ARG A 135 -4.33 -3.65 -15.85
C ARG A 135 -5.61 -3.28 -15.09
N THR A 136 -6.74 -3.30 -15.80
CA THR A 136 -8.09 -3.12 -15.26
C THR A 136 -8.43 -4.15 -14.18
N THR A 137 -8.22 -5.45 -14.42
CA THR A 137 -8.49 -6.51 -13.43
C THR A 137 -7.57 -6.37 -12.22
N ALA A 138 -6.27 -6.13 -12.45
CA ALA A 138 -5.32 -5.92 -11.36
C ALA A 138 -5.68 -4.69 -10.49
N LYS A 139 -6.10 -3.59 -11.14
CA LYS A 139 -6.58 -2.39 -10.46
C LYS A 139 -7.82 -2.68 -9.63
N TYR A 140 -8.80 -3.39 -10.19
CA TYR A 140 -10.05 -3.71 -9.52
C TYR A 140 -9.86 -4.63 -8.30
N ILE A 141 -9.04 -5.69 -8.42
CA ILE A 141 -8.71 -6.55 -7.28
C ILE A 141 -8.03 -5.71 -6.18
N THR A 142 -7.06 -4.87 -6.56
CA THR A 142 -6.37 -4.01 -5.59
C THR A 142 -7.33 -3.01 -4.90
N GLN A 143 -8.22 -2.36 -5.66
CA GLN A 143 -9.27 -1.47 -5.13
C GLN A 143 -10.16 -2.18 -4.11
N THR A 144 -10.62 -3.38 -4.47
CA THR A 144 -11.47 -4.20 -3.62
C THR A 144 -10.75 -4.60 -2.34
N THR A 145 -9.53 -5.15 -2.45
CA THR A 145 -8.71 -5.57 -1.30
C THR A 145 -8.44 -4.41 -0.35
N MET A 146 -8.25 -3.21 -0.88
CA MET A 146 -8.00 -2.03 -0.07
C MET A 146 -9.27 -1.34 0.45
N GLY A 147 -10.45 -1.69 -0.07
CA GLY A 147 -11.71 -1.01 0.23
C GLY A 147 -11.76 0.43 -0.28
N VAL A 148 -11.26 0.68 -1.50
CA VAL A 148 -11.16 2.04 -2.08
C VAL A 148 -11.71 2.10 -3.51
N ASP A 149 -12.46 3.15 -3.84
CA ASP A 149 -13.07 3.25 -5.18
C ASP A 149 -12.07 3.63 -6.27
N SER A 150 -10.93 4.22 -5.90
CA SER A 150 -9.90 4.63 -6.87
C SER A 150 -8.49 4.46 -6.31
N LEU A 151 -7.55 4.13 -7.21
CA LEU A 151 -6.12 4.10 -6.90
C LEU A 151 -5.46 5.31 -7.55
N PRO A 152 -4.75 6.14 -6.77
CA PRO A 152 -4.09 7.33 -7.29
C PRO A 152 -2.99 6.93 -8.29
N ASN A 153 -2.97 7.60 -9.44
CA ASN A 153 -2.02 7.38 -10.54
C ASN A 153 -2.06 5.99 -11.20
N VAL A 154 -3.04 5.15 -10.88
CA VAL A 154 -3.25 3.87 -11.55
C VAL A 154 -4.36 4.02 -12.59
N SER A 155 -3.97 4.32 -13.82
CA SER A 155 -4.90 4.32 -14.95
C SER A 155 -5.34 2.89 -15.29
N SER A 156 -6.62 2.73 -15.65
CA SER A 156 -7.09 1.49 -16.29
C SER A 156 -6.59 1.37 -17.74
N LEU A 157 -6.20 2.49 -18.35
CA LEU A 157 -5.62 2.53 -19.69
C LEU A 157 -4.15 2.12 -19.63
N PHE A 158 -3.71 1.32 -20.61
CA PHE A 158 -2.34 0.82 -20.71
C PHE A 158 -1.30 1.92 -21.01
N PHE A 159 -1.72 3.06 -21.55
CA PHE A 159 -0.81 4.10 -22.05
C PHE A 159 -0.10 4.95 -20.97
N THR A 160 -0.49 4.83 -19.70
CA THR A 160 0.15 5.58 -18.60
C THR A 160 1.13 4.68 -17.86
N SER A 161 2.45 4.88 -17.93
CA SER A 161 3.39 4.02 -17.17
C SER A 161 3.13 4.09 -15.65
N LEU A 162 3.39 3.00 -14.92
CA LEU A 162 3.38 3.06 -13.45
C LEU A 162 4.63 3.79 -12.94
N PRO A 163 4.58 4.39 -11.74
CA PRO A 163 5.64 5.27 -11.24
C PRO A 163 6.98 4.56 -10.97
N PHE A 164 7.00 3.23 -10.82
CA PHE A 164 8.24 2.48 -10.54
C PHE A 164 8.46 1.37 -11.55
N LYS A 165 9.74 1.05 -11.75
CA LYS A 165 10.17 -0.17 -12.41
C LYS A 165 11.00 -0.98 -11.43
N ALA A 166 10.76 -2.28 -11.37
CA ALA A 166 11.52 -3.18 -10.52
C ALA A 166 11.89 -4.45 -11.30
N LYS A 167 13.02 -5.04 -10.95
CA LYS A 167 13.49 -6.33 -11.43
C LYS A 167 13.03 -7.41 -10.48
N LEU A 168 12.26 -8.34 -11.02
CA LEU A 168 11.86 -9.56 -10.34
C LEU A 168 12.80 -10.71 -10.74
N CYS A 169 13.40 -11.35 -9.75
CA CYS A 169 14.34 -12.47 -9.91
C CYS A 169 14.12 -13.46 -8.76
N ASP A 170 13.87 -14.74 -9.07
CA ASP A 170 13.71 -15.80 -8.05
C ASP A 170 12.67 -15.47 -6.96
N GLY A 171 11.58 -14.80 -7.34
CA GLY A 171 10.53 -14.38 -6.40
C GLY A 171 10.89 -13.23 -5.48
N LYS A 172 12.07 -12.64 -5.69
CA LYS A 172 12.56 -11.46 -4.97
C LYS A 172 12.50 -10.23 -5.85
N ILE A 173 12.04 -9.14 -5.27
CA ILE A 173 12.16 -7.81 -5.86
C ILE A 173 13.50 -7.24 -5.43
N LYS A 174 14.38 -6.94 -6.40
CA LYS A 174 15.76 -6.51 -6.12
C LYS A 174 15.85 -5.07 -5.63
N GLU A 175 14.97 -4.21 -6.09
CA GLU A 175 14.94 -2.79 -5.77
C GLU A 175 14.16 -2.55 -4.49
N LYS A 176 14.65 -1.62 -3.65
CA LYS A 176 13.88 -1.07 -2.54
C LYS A 176 12.67 -0.33 -3.10
N LEU A 177 11.47 -0.74 -2.72
CA LEU A 177 10.24 -0.14 -3.24
C LEU A 177 9.76 1.02 -2.37
N PHE A 178 9.14 2.00 -3.01
CA PHE A 178 8.28 2.97 -2.35
C PHE A 178 6.90 2.34 -2.15
N ILE A 179 6.64 1.86 -0.93
CA ILE A 179 5.38 1.20 -0.58
C ILE A 179 4.42 2.25 -0.01
N TYR A 180 3.39 2.61 -0.74
CA TYR A 180 2.43 3.65 -0.35
C TYR A 180 1.54 3.16 0.80
N PRO A 181 1.15 4.05 1.73
CA PRO A 181 0.05 3.76 2.64
C PRO A 181 -1.28 3.66 1.87
N PRO A 182 -2.35 3.16 2.51
CA PRO A 182 -3.70 3.21 1.93
C PRO A 182 -4.02 4.61 1.40
N PRO A 183 -4.59 4.72 0.17
CA PRO A 183 -4.99 6.01 -0.35
C PRO A 183 -6.13 6.58 0.48
N LEU A 184 -6.35 7.89 0.37
CA LEU A 184 -7.44 8.55 1.09
C LEU A 184 -8.80 7.94 0.70
N PRO A 185 -9.74 7.80 1.66
CA PRO A 185 -11.08 7.32 1.36
C PRO A 185 -11.80 8.29 0.40
N VAL A 186 -12.72 7.75 -0.38
CA VAL A 186 -13.52 8.51 -1.35
C VAL A 186 -14.59 9.32 -0.63
N HIS A 187 -15.20 8.73 0.38
CA HIS A 187 -16.12 9.42 1.28
C HIS A 187 -15.33 9.97 2.47
N GLN A 188 -15.23 11.30 2.50
CA GLN A 188 -14.58 12.06 3.56
C GLN A 188 -15.67 12.79 4.32
N ASN A 189 -15.62 12.74 5.65
CA ASN A 189 -16.51 13.56 6.48
C ASN A 189 -16.29 15.05 6.12
N PRO A 190 -17.34 15.78 5.69
CA PRO A 190 -17.21 17.19 5.34
C PRO A 190 -16.66 18.06 6.48
N GLU A 191 -16.92 17.68 7.73
CA GLU A 191 -16.43 18.39 8.92
C GLU A 191 -14.90 18.31 9.05
N ASP A 192 -14.28 17.25 8.51
CA ASP A 192 -12.85 17.00 8.56
C ASP A 192 -12.11 17.45 7.30
N LYS A 193 -12.75 18.28 6.46
CA LYS A 193 -12.24 18.66 5.14
C LYS A 193 -10.82 19.24 5.20
N ALA A 194 -10.52 20.07 6.19
CA ALA A 194 -9.20 20.67 6.36
C ALA A 194 -8.12 19.60 6.66
N GLN A 195 -8.42 18.67 7.57
CA GLN A 195 -7.56 17.55 7.91
C GLN A 195 -7.30 16.67 6.68
N TRP A 196 -8.35 16.35 5.91
CA TRP A 196 -8.22 15.57 4.68
C TRP A 196 -7.39 16.27 3.61
N ASP A 197 -7.51 17.60 3.46
CA ASP A 197 -6.71 18.37 2.51
C ASP A 197 -5.22 18.41 2.91
N ILE A 198 -4.92 18.43 4.21
CA ILE A 198 -3.54 18.29 4.72
C ILE A 198 -2.98 16.91 4.38
N LEU A 199 -3.72 15.83 4.68
CA LEU A 199 -3.32 14.46 4.36
C LEU A 199 -3.13 14.26 2.85
N LYS A 200 -3.98 14.88 2.03
CA LYS A 200 -3.86 14.87 0.56
C LYS A 200 -2.56 15.52 0.08
N LYS A 201 -2.14 16.63 0.69
CA LYS A 201 -0.85 17.28 0.39
C LYS A 201 0.34 16.39 0.75
N MET A 202 0.29 15.74 1.91
CA MET A 202 1.33 14.79 2.33
C MET A 202 1.42 13.60 1.38
N TYR A 203 0.28 13.04 0.97
CA TYR A 203 0.22 11.94 0.01
C TYR A 203 0.78 12.35 -1.36
N ALA A 204 0.36 13.50 -1.88
CA ALA A 204 0.90 14.05 -3.13
C ALA A 204 2.41 14.30 -3.05
N ARG A 205 2.93 14.65 -1.86
CA ARG A 205 4.37 14.83 -1.67
C ARG A 205 5.12 13.52 -1.68
N MET A 206 4.61 12.46 -1.03
CA MET A 206 5.15 11.11 -1.14
C MET A 206 5.24 10.66 -2.60
N ASP A 207 4.16 10.88 -3.36
CA ASP A 207 4.11 10.54 -4.78
C ASP A 207 5.17 11.28 -5.60
N LYS A 208 5.32 12.59 -5.38
CA LYS A 208 6.37 13.39 -6.03
C LYS A 208 7.77 12.89 -5.65
N ILE A 209 8.01 12.56 -4.38
CA ILE A 209 9.32 12.07 -3.92
C ILE A 209 9.67 10.80 -4.67
N ALA A 210 8.75 9.85 -4.72
CA ALA A 210 8.97 8.55 -5.28
C ALA A 210 9.17 8.61 -6.81
N LYS A 211 8.35 9.38 -7.55
CA LYS A 211 8.50 9.60 -9.00
C LYS A 211 9.80 10.29 -9.41
N SER A 212 10.39 11.08 -8.52
CA SER A 212 11.62 11.83 -8.80
C SER A 212 12.85 11.22 -8.11
N ALA A 213 12.69 10.07 -7.48
CA ALA A 213 13.82 9.32 -6.94
C ALA A 213 14.68 8.80 -8.10
N SER A 214 15.99 8.95 -7.97
CA SER A 214 16.96 8.52 -8.97
C SER A 214 18.16 7.88 -8.28
N GLY A 215 18.89 7.01 -8.99
CA GLY A 215 19.91 6.14 -8.41
C GLY A 215 20.96 6.83 -7.51
N LYS A 216 21.31 8.09 -7.77
CA LYS A 216 22.30 8.83 -6.95
C LYS A 216 21.77 9.30 -5.58
N ASN A 217 20.45 9.40 -5.39
CA ASN A 217 19.80 9.95 -4.19
C ASN A 217 18.65 9.07 -3.71
N MET A 218 18.73 7.76 -3.97
CA MET A 218 17.64 6.83 -3.72
C MET A 218 17.39 6.70 -2.20
N ASP A 219 18.44 6.53 -1.39
CA ASP A 219 18.31 6.34 0.05
C ASP A 219 17.71 7.56 0.75
N SER A 220 18.20 8.76 0.46
CA SER A 220 17.61 10.00 1.00
C SER A 220 16.16 10.19 0.55
N SER A 221 15.79 9.72 -0.65
CA SER A 221 14.39 9.77 -1.10
C SER A 221 13.53 8.75 -0.34
N HIS A 222 14.04 7.55 -0.05
CA HIS A 222 13.36 6.58 0.80
C HIS A 222 13.19 7.10 2.22
N GLU A 223 14.23 7.62 2.86
CA GLU A 223 14.13 8.16 4.22
C GLU A 223 13.05 9.24 4.32
N LYS A 224 13.01 10.17 3.36
CA LYS A 224 11.97 11.21 3.32
C LYS A 224 10.59 10.66 3.03
N PHE A 225 10.49 9.68 2.14
CA PHE A 225 9.22 9.04 1.84
C PHE A 225 8.68 8.31 3.07
N ASP A 226 9.52 7.50 3.72
CA ASP A 226 9.17 6.71 4.90
C ASP A 226 8.80 7.63 6.07
N LEU A 227 9.52 8.74 6.27
CA LEU A 227 9.18 9.76 7.28
C LEU A 227 7.79 10.36 7.04
N ILE A 228 7.49 10.81 5.81
CA ILE A 228 6.16 11.38 5.50
C ILE A 228 5.09 10.31 5.57
N LYS A 229 5.39 9.07 5.17
CA LYS A 229 4.48 7.93 5.24
C LYS A 229 4.09 7.62 6.67
N THR A 230 5.06 7.58 7.59
CA THR A 230 4.81 7.33 9.01
C THR A 230 3.87 8.39 9.58
N LEU A 231 4.21 9.68 9.40
CA LEU A 231 3.35 10.76 9.86
C LEU A 231 1.96 10.68 9.22
N TYR A 232 1.87 10.51 7.90
CA TYR A 232 0.59 10.38 7.21
C TYR A 232 -0.27 9.25 7.80
N GLN A 233 0.32 8.08 8.05
CA GLN A 233 -0.41 6.92 8.56
C GLN A 233 -0.91 7.13 9.99
N GLU A 234 -0.09 7.72 10.85
CA GLU A 234 -0.48 8.06 12.22
C GLU A 234 -1.69 9.01 12.23
N GLN A 235 -1.61 10.08 11.44
CA GLN A 235 -2.68 11.07 11.35
C GLN A 235 -3.93 10.50 10.68
N TYR A 236 -3.77 9.73 9.60
CA TYR A 236 -4.86 8.99 8.94
C TYR A 236 -5.62 8.08 9.92
N ASN A 237 -4.89 7.33 10.76
CA ASN A 237 -5.49 6.44 11.74
C ASN A 237 -6.25 7.21 12.83
N LYS A 238 -5.70 8.33 13.32
CA LYS A 238 -6.39 9.17 14.31
C LYS A 238 -7.67 9.78 13.75
N LEU A 239 -7.61 10.29 12.52
CA LEU A 239 -8.75 10.91 11.84
C LEU A 239 -9.87 9.89 11.56
N THR A 240 -9.53 8.72 11.02
CA THR A 240 -10.52 7.65 10.74
C THR A 240 -11.12 7.04 12.01
N GLN A 241 -10.47 7.16 13.16
CA GLN A 241 -11.03 6.78 14.46
C GLN A 241 -11.85 7.89 15.13
N GLY A 242 -12.01 9.05 14.49
CA GLY A 242 -12.74 10.21 15.04
C GLY A 242 -12.04 10.87 16.23
N LYS A 243 -10.72 10.72 16.37
CA LYS A 243 -9.94 11.17 17.55
C LYS A 243 -9.05 12.37 17.26
N GLN A 244 -9.36 13.17 16.24
CA GLN A 244 -8.44 14.19 15.76
C GLN A 244 -9.13 15.50 15.40
N SER A 245 -8.86 16.54 16.20
CA SER A 245 -9.12 17.91 15.78
C SER A 245 -8.05 18.42 14.81
N ILE A 246 -8.36 19.50 14.09
CA ILE A 246 -7.38 20.19 13.24
C ILE A 246 -6.19 20.72 14.05
N ASN A 247 -6.41 21.20 15.28
CA ASN A 247 -5.35 21.70 16.15
C ASN A 247 -4.41 20.57 16.60
N ASP A 248 -4.97 19.39 16.93
CA ASP A 248 -4.16 18.21 17.27
C ASP A 248 -3.28 17.77 16.09
N LEU A 249 -3.85 17.76 14.88
CA LEU A 249 -3.13 17.44 13.65
C LEU A 249 -1.96 18.42 13.41
N LEU A 250 -2.22 19.72 13.52
CA LEU A 250 -1.19 20.75 13.32
C LEU A 250 -0.11 20.69 14.40
N GLY A 251 -0.49 20.42 15.65
CA GLY A 251 0.42 20.26 16.78
C GLY A 251 1.32 19.04 16.61
N ASP A 252 0.74 17.92 16.19
CA ASP A 252 1.48 16.71 15.85
C ASP A 252 2.47 16.95 14.70
N ILE A 253 2.02 17.59 13.61
CA ILE A 253 2.89 17.96 12.49
C ILE A 253 4.03 18.86 12.98
N GLN A 254 3.73 19.91 13.75
CA GLN A 254 4.74 20.85 14.22
C GLN A 254 5.78 20.18 15.12
N ARG A 255 5.34 19.32 16.04
CA ARG A 255 6.23 18.52 16.89
C ARG A 255 7.11 17.62 16.04
N TYR A 256 6.49 16.90 15.10
CA TYR A 256 7.19 15.92 14.26
C TYR A 256 8.24 16.55 13.34
N ILE A 257 7.95 17.72 12.76
CA ILE A 257 8.90 18.41 11.85
C ILE A 257 10.00 19.19 12.57
N SER A 258 9.83 19.42 13.88
CA SER A 258 10.79 20.12 14.75
C SER A 258 11.72 19.16 15.48
N GLU A 259 11.35 17.89 15.58
CA GLU A 259 12.19 16.85 16.16
C GLU A 259 13.50 16.69 15.38
N GLY A 260 14.65 16.74 16.07
CA GLY A 260 15.97 16.92 15.44
C GLY A 260 16.32 15.88 14.36
N ALA A 261 16.00 14.60 14.59
CA ALA A 261 16.22 13.55 13.60
C ALA A 261 15.35 13.73 12.35
N ASN A 262 14.06 14.04 12.55
CA ASN A 262 13.10 14.24 11.46
C ASN A 262 13.38 15.52 10.67
N ALA A 263 13.67 16.62 11.38
CA ALA A 263 14.05 17.90 10.79
C ALA A 263 15.26 17.75 9.86
N THR A 264 16.28 16.99 10.31
CA THR A 264 17.47 16.70 9.50
C THR A 264 17.12 15.97 8.20
N ILE A 265 16.23 14.98 8.25
CA ILE A 265 15.77 14.26 7.05
C ILE A 265 14.96 15.19 6.13
N ILE A 266 14.07 16.02 6.68
CA ILE A 266 13.23 16.96 5.92
C ILE A 266 14.09 17.98 5.18
N ASP A 267 15.10 18.55 5.85
CA ASP A 267 15.90 19.64 5.33
C ASP A 267 17.07 19.20 4.45
N ARG A 268 17.43 17.92 4.46
CA ARG A 268 18.52 17.40 3.62
C ARG A 268 18.27 17.71 2.14
N PRO A 269 19.04 18.57 1.45
CA PRO A 269 18.79 18.88 0.05
C PRO A 269 19.12 17.66 -0.83
N ARG A 270 18.47 17.55 -2.01
CA ARG A 270 18.82 16.51 -3.01
C ARG A 270 20.03 16.90 -3.86
N ARG A 271 20.26 18.20 -4.09
CA ARG A 271 21.43 18.79 -4.77
C ARG A 271 21.56 20.24 -4.30
N PHE A 272 22.79 20.69 -4.02
CA PHE A 272 23.20 22.07 -3.68
C PHE A 272 22.41 22.77 -2.55
N ALA A 273 23.13 23.24 -1.54
CA ALA A 273 22.58 23.67 -0.26
C ALA A 273 22.45 25.20 -0.17
N PHE A 274 21.35 25.78 -0.65
CA PHE A 274 20.97 27.17 -0.31
C PHE A 274 19.45 27.42 -0.23
N PHE A 275 18.61 26.42 -0.55
CA PHE A 275 17.15 26.60 -0.60
C PHE A 275 16.43 25.56 0.27
N LYS A 276 15.36 25.99 0.95
CA LYS A 276 14.45 25.11 1.67
C LYS A 276 13.95 23.99 0.76
N THR A 277 13.94 22.75 1.27
CA THR A 277 13.47 21.61 0.48
C THR A 277 11.98 21.72 0.19
N SER A 278 11.51 21.12 -0.91
CA SER A 278 10.08 21.12 -1.23
C SER A 278 9.24 20.39 -0.16
N THR A 279 9.84 19.53 0.65
CA THR A 279 9.17 18.90 1.79
C THR A 279 8.99 19.90 2.93
N ARG A 280 10.03 20.66 3.29
CA ARG A 280 9.93 21.75 4.28
C ARG A 280 8.90 22.79 3.83
N LYS A 281 8.96 23.22 2.57
CA LYS A 281 8.00 24.18 1.99
C LYS A 281 6.54 23.70 2.07
N MET A 282 6.29 22.40 1.88
CA MET A 282 4.93 21.84 2.02
C MET A 282 4.42 21.98 3.46
N PHE A 283 5.24 21.65 4.46
CA PHE A 283 4.83 21.79 5.86
C PHE A 283 4.62 23.25 6.27
N GLU A 284 5.52 24.14 5.87
CA GLU A 284 5.36 25.60 6.09
C GLU A 284 4.09 26.13 5.43
N GLN A 285 3.75 25.63 4.23
CA GLN A 285 2.51 25.99 3.55
C GLN A 285 1.28 25.46 4.28
N ILE A 286 1.31 24.23 4.81
CA ILE A 286 0.23 23.68 5.64
C ILE A 286 -0.03 24.57 6.85
N GLN A 287 1.02 24.98 7.56
CA GLN A 287 0.92 25.84 8.74
C GLN A 287 0.45 27.25 8.41
N LYS A 288 0.90 27.80 7.29
CA LYS A 288 0.45 29.13 6.84
C LYS A 288 -1.03 29.14 6.48
N GLU A 289 -1.53 28.09 5.85
CA GLU A 289 -2.93 27.99 5.44
C GLU A 289 -3.87 27.61 6.60
N ASN A 290 -3.33 27.05 7.68
CA ASN A 290 -4.07 26.62 8.85
C ASN A 290 -3.36 27.13 10.11
N PRO A 291 -3.45 28.44 10.40
CA PRO A 291 -2.78 29.01 11.57
C PRO A 291 -3.34 28.38 12.84
N PHE A 292 -2.45 28.07 13.78
CA PHE A 292 -2.84 27.56 15.09
C PHE A 292 -3.72 28.61 15.79
N GLN A 293 -4.95 28.26 16.12
CA GLN A 293 -5.78 29.09 16.97
C GLN A 293 -5.42 28.75 18.42
N ASP A 294 -4.54 29.54 19.02
CA ASP A 294 -4.37 29.50 20.48
C ASP A 294 -5.70 29.95 21.10
N ASP A 295 -6.40 29.02 21.76
CA ASP A 295 -7.58 29.28 22.60
C ASP A 295 -7.22 30.06 23.88
N ALA A 296 -6.30 31.03 23.78
CA ALA A 296 -5.87 31.90 24.87
C ALA A 296 -6.74 33.18 25.00
N SER A 297 -7.89 33.25 24.34
CA SER A 297 -8.80 34.41 24.38
C SER A 297 -10.17 34.15 25.02
N LYS A 298 -10.32 33.08 25.81
CA LYS A 298 -11.51 32.83 26.66
C LYS A 298 -11.17 32.75 28.15
N VAL A 299 -10.46 33.74 28.68
CA VAL A 299 -10.53 34.15 30.10
C VAL A 299 -10.29 35.66 30.14
N ASN A 300 -11.32 36.45 29.85
CA ASN A 300 -11.53 37.84 30.28
C ASN A 300 -12.74 38.42 29.56
N SER A 301 -13.94 38.07 30.03
CA SER A 301 -15.16 38.88 29.96
C SER A 301 -16.15 38.33 30.98
#